data_AF-A0A4U6BRA8-F1
#
_entry.id   AF-A0A4U6BRA8-F1
#
_cell.length_a   1.000
_cell.length_b   1.000
_cell.length_c   1.000
_cell.angle_alpha   90.00
_cell.angle_beta   90.00
_cell.angle_gamma   90.00
#
_symmetry.space_group_name_H-M   'P 1'
#
loop_
_entity.id
_entity.type
_entity.pdbx_description
1 polymer ?
#
loop_
_entity_poly.entity_id
_entity_poly.type
_entity_poly.pdbx_seq_one_letter_code
_entity_poly.pdbx_strand_id
1 'polypeptide(L)' 'MDDQETVIAAVQEARRILGRDTGSGPQDRKITIDSLRSVLDSDQVAQALERIAQRSRSRPTVESPWS' A
#
# COMPACT_ATOMS: atom_id res chain seq x y z
N MET A 1 14.35 -5.50 0.82
CA MET A 1 13.45 -4.41 1.22
C MET A 1 12.45 -5.02 2.18
N ASP A 2 12.19 -4.37 3.31
CA ASP A 2 11.21 -4.86 4.27
C ASP A 2 9.78 -4.73 3.68
N ASP A 3 8.88 -5.66 4.00
CA ASP A 3 7.51 -5.63 3.45
C ASP A 3 6.77 -4.36 3.90
N GLN A 4 6.96 -3.94 5.15
CA GLN A 4 6.35 -2.72 5.67
C GLN A 4 7.00 -1.47 5.06
N GLU A 5 8.32 -1.47 4.87
CA GLU A 5 9.03 -0.41 4.12
C GLU A 5 8.48 -0.28 2.69
N THR A 6 8.24 -1.40 2.00
CA THR A 6 7.69 -1.44 0.64
C THR A 6 6.31 -0.77 0.58
N VAL A 7 5.41 -1.13 1.50
CA VAL A 7 4.07 -0.56 1.57
C VAL A 7 4.12 0.93 1.93
N ILE A 8 4.98 1.32 2.88
CA ILE A 8 5.16 2.72 3.28
C ILE A 8 5.66 3.55 2.09
N ALA A 9 6.65 3.04 1.34
CA ALA A 9 7.18 3.73 0.16
C ALA A 9 6.09 3.96 -0.90
N ALA A 10 5.25 2.97 -1.16
CA ALA A 10 4.13 3.10 -2.10
C ALA A 10 3.11 4.16 -1.65
N VAL A 11 2.76 4.20 -0.37
CA VAL A 11 1.85 5.22 0.19
C VAL A 11 2.47 6.62 0.11
N GLN A 12 3.76 6.77 0.39
CA GLN A 12 4.45 8.06 0.26
C GLN A 12 4.46 8.55 -1.19
N GLU A 13 4.69 7.67 -2.15
CA GLU A 13 4.66 8.02 -3.56
C GLU A 13 3.24 8.37 -4.03
N ALA A 14 2.23 7.63 -3.61
CA ALA A 14 0.84 7.98 -3.89
C ALA A 14 0.47 9.37 -3.35
N ARG A 15 0.93 9.70 -2.14
CA ARG A 15 0.76 11.04 -1.55
C ARG A 15 1.51 12.12 -2.34
N ARG A 16 2.70 11.81 -2.89
CA ARG A 16 3.45 12.72 -3.78
C ARG A 16 2.70 12.97 -5.10
N ILE A 17 2.11 11.94 -5.68
CA ILE A 17 1.27 12.05 -6.90
C ILE A 17 0.09 12.98 -6.65
N LEU A 18 -0.63 12.79 -5.54
CA LEU A 18 -1.76 13.65 -5.16
C LEU A 18 -1.32 15.10 -4.86
N GLY A 19 -0.14 15.29 -4.27
CA GLY A 19 0.39 16.61 -3.92
C GLY A 19 0.93 17.42 -5.10
N ARG A 20 1.10 16.82 -6.28
CA ARG A 20 1.67 17.49 -7.46
C ARG A 20 0.70 18.39 -8.23
N ASP A 21 -0.51 18.61 -7.72
CA ASP A 21 -1.62 19.36 -8.35
C ASP A 21 -1.70 19.12 -9.87
N THR A 22 -2.41 18.07 -10.24
CA THR A 22 -2.34 17.51 -11.59
C THR A 22 -3.20 18.24 -12.62
N GLY A 23 -3.94 19.28 -12.22
CA GLY A 23 -4.77 20.09 -13.11
C GLY A 23 -6.27 19.76 -12.99
N SER A 24 -7.11 20.78 -13.15
CA SER A 24 -8.57 20.70 -12.94
C SER A 24 -9.33 19.96 -14.06
N GLY A 25 -8.63 19.48 -15.09
CA GLY A 25 -9.22 18.83 -16.26
C GLY A 25 -9.65 17.36 -16.02
N PRO A 26 -10.58 16.82 -16.81
CA PRO A 26 -10.89 15.39 -16.81
C PRO A 26 -9.69 14.50 -17.21
N GLN A 27 -8.86 14.99 -18.13
CA GLN A 27 -7.68 14.26 -18.62
C GLN A 27 -6.58 14.17 -17.56
N ASP A 28 -6.35 15.28 -16.86
CA ASP A 28 -5.45 15.38 -15.71
C ASP A 28 -5.84 14.39 -14.60
N ARG A 29 -7.13 14.33 -14.28
CA ARG A 29 -7.67 13.35 -13.31
C ARG A 29 -7.42 11.91 -13.74
N LYS A 30 -7.56 11.59 -15.02
CA LYS A 30 -7.28 10.25 -15.54
C LYS A 30 -5.81 9.88 -15.36
N ILE A 31 -4.89 10.77 -15.72
CA ILE A 31 -3.45 10.56 -15.56
C ILE A 31 -3.08 10.31 -14.10
N THR A 32 -3.70 11.06 -13.18
CA THR A 32 -3.49 10.90 -11.73
C THR A 32 -3.99 9.55 -11.25
N ILE A 33 -5.18 9.13 -11.67
CA ILE A 33 -5.73 7.81 -11.31
C ILE A 33 -4.84 6.69 -11.85
N ASP A 34 -4.42 6.78 -13.11
CA ASP A 34 -3.55 5.78 -13.73
C ASP A 34 -2.19 5.69 -13.01
N SER A 35 -1.63 6.84 -12.63
CA SER A 35 -0.38 6.92 -11.85
C SER A 35 -0.53 6.30 -10.46
N LEU A 36 -1.63 6.57 -9.77
CA LEU A 36 -1.92 5.97 -8.46
C LEU A 36 -2.07 4.46 -8.55
N ARG A 37 -2.79 3.95 -9.57
CA ARG A 37 -2.92 2.51 -9.80
C ARG A 37 -1.56 1.87 -10.05
N SER A 38 -0.70 2.47 -10.87
CA SER A 38 0.63 1.92 -11.15
C SER A 38 1.50 1.75 -9.90
N VAL A 39 1.30 2.58 -8.87
CA VAL A 39 2.06 2.51 -7.61
C VAL A 39 1.41 1.53 -6.63
N LEU A 40 0.11 1.71 -6.40
CA LEU A 40 -0.61 1.00 -5.33
C LEU A 40 -1.00 -0.43 -5.71
N ASP A 41 -1.23 -0.69 -7.00
CA ASP A 41 -1.65 -1.99 -7.56
C ASP A 41 -0.44 -2.78 -8.12
N SER A 42 0.78 -2.43 -7.72
CA SER A 42 1.96 -3.17 -8.15
C SER A 42 2.04 -4.52 -7.42
N ASP A 43 2.47 -5.56 -8.15
CA ASP A 43 2.63 -6.92 -7.59
C ASP A 43 3.49 -6.93 -6.32
N GLN A 44 4.51 -6.07 -6.28
CA GLN A 44 5.39 -5.94 -5.12
C GLN A 44 4.64 -5.47 -3.87
N VAL A 45 3.74 -4.47 -4.02
CA VAL A 45 2.92 -3.95 -2.91
C VAL A 45 1.86 -4.96 -2.50
N ALA A 46 1.20 -5.60 -3.47
CA ALA A 46 0.20 -6.63 -3.21
C ALA A 46 0.78 -7.81 -2.42
N GLN A 47 1.93 -8.34 -2.86
CA GLN A 47 2.60 -9.43 -2.17
C GLN A 47 3.14 -9.03 -0.79
N ALA A 48 3.66 -7.80 -0.64
CA ALA A 48 4.12 -7.30 0.66
C ALA A 48 2.95 -7.22 1.67
N LEU A 49 1.80 -6.71 1.25
CA LEU A 49 0.58 -6.68 2.06
C LEU A 49 0.11 -8.08 2.45
N GLU A 50 0.14 -9.03 1.52
CA GLU A 50 -0.23 -10.42 1.78
C GLU A 50 0.68 -11.05 2.84
N ARG A 51 2.00 -10.86 2.73
CA ARG A 51 2.97 -11.36 3.71
C ARG A 51 2.78 -10.73 5.09
N ILE A 52 2.52 -9.43 5.17
CA ILE A 52 2.19 -8.73 6.43
C ILE A 52 0.92 -9.30 7.05
N ALA A 53 -0.13 -9.48 6.25
CA ALA A 53 -1.40 -10.03 6.71
C ALA A 53 -1.23 -11.48 7.22
N GLN A 54 -0.42 -12.28 6.55
CA GLN A 54 -0.12 -13.65 6.97
C GLN A 54 0.67 -13.67 8.29
N ARG A 55 1.68 -12.80 8.46
CA ARG A 55 2.42 -12.65 9.72
C ARG A 55 1.51 -12.28 10.89
N SER A 56 0.51 -11.44 10.62
CA SER A 56 -0.46 -10.99 11.62
C SER A 56 -1.42 -12.10 12.05
N ARG A 57 -1.80 -12.99 11.11
CA ARG A 57 -2.62 -14.19 11.38
C ARG A 57 -1.84 -15.31 12.07
N SER A 58 -0.57 -15.48 11.75
CA SER A 58 0.28 -16.54 12.32
C SER A 58 0.82 -16.20 13.71
N ARG A 59 0.52 -15.01 14.25
CA ARG A 59 0.82 -14.69 15.63
C ARG A 59 -0.13 -15.55 16.48
N PRO A 60 0.36 -16.59 17.20
CA PRO A 60 -0.53 -17.40 18.02
C PRO A 60 -1.22 -16.44 18.98
N THR A 61 -2.56 -16.44 18.99
CA THR A 61 -3.31 -16.02 20.17
C THR A 61 -2.64 -16.76 21.31
N VAL A 62 -1.94 -16.03 22.18
CA VAL A 62 -1.39 -16.61 23.39
C VAL A 62 -2.61 -17.18 24.10
N GLU A 63 -2.76 -18.51 24.08
CA GLU A 63 -3.75 -19.18 24.90
C GLU A 63 -3.52 -18.66 26.32
N SER A 64 -4.53 -17.99 26.88
CA SER A 64 -4.46 -17.54 28.26
C SER A 64 -4.19 -18.76 29.11
N PRO A 65 -3.13 -18.78 29.95
CA PRO A 65 -2.77 -19.95 30.76
C PRO A 65 -3.73 -20.18 31.93
N TRP A 66 -4.93 -19.59 31.88
CA TRP A 66 -5.97 -19.68 32.89
C TRP A 66 -7.31 -19.91 32.19
N SER A 67 -7.62 -21.18 31.91
CA SER A 67 -8.96 -21.70 31.61
C SER A 67 -9.09 -23.10 32.17
#